data_AF-A0A2J0MK36-F1
#
_entry.id   AF-A0A2J0MK36-F1
#
_cell.length_a   1.000
_cell.length_b   1.000
_cell.length_c   1.000
_cell.angle_alpha   90.00
_cell.angle_beta   90.00
_cell.angle_gamma   90.00
#
_symmetry.space_group_name_H-M   'P 1'
#
loop_
_entity.id
_entity.type
_entity.pdbx_description
1 polymer ?
#
loop_
_entity_poly.entity_id
_entity_poly.type
_entity_poly.pdbx_seq_one_letter_code
_entity_poly.pdbx_strand_id
1 'polypeptide(L)'
;MILRIFSLLFLLISVLFWPFWVSIILGLIGIIYFSKYWESIILFLLSDLLYGIREERFFNIYFISFIVSLLTLIIIEFLKKKLRIQN
;
A
#
# COMPACT_ATOMS: atom_id res chain seq x y z
N MET A 1 13.55 11.40 -5.22
CA MET A 1 12.53 11.56 -6.28
C MET A 1 12.59 10.45 -7.32
N ILE A 2 13.69 10.26 -8.05
CA ILE A 2 13.82 9.18 -9.06
C ILE A 2 13.50 7.79 -8.48
N LEU A 3 14.08 7.43 -7.33
CA LEU A 3 13.79 6.16 -6.63
C LEU A 3 12.30 5.99 -6.26
N ARG A 4 11.61 7.09 -5.92
CA ARG A 4 10.18 7.07 -5.58
C ARG A 4 9.34 6.76 -6.82
N ILE A 5 9.69 7.34 -7.97
CA ILE A 5 9.03 7.07 -9.25
C ILE A 5 9.23 5.61 -9.66
N PHE A 6 10.45 5.08 -9.55
CA PHE A 6 10.70 3.66 -9.83
C PHE A 6 9.92 2.75 -8.89
N SER A 7 9.88 3.06 -7.60
CA SER A 7 9.08 2.29 -6.64
C SER A 7 7.59 2.31 -6.97
N LEU A 8 7.05 3.46 -7.40
CA LEU A 8 5.67 3.59 -7.85
C LEU A 8 5.40 2.73 -9.08
N LEU A 9 6.24 2.84 -10.11
CA LEU A 9 6.09 2.07 -11.34
C LEU A 9 6.17 0.56 -11.06
N PHE A 10 7.11 0.15 -10.21
CA PHE A 10 7.28 -1.25 -9.83
C PHE A 10 6.08 -1.78 -9.05
N LEU A 11 5.56 -0.98 -8.10
CA LEU A 11 4.34 -1.33 -7.36
C LEU A 11 3.13 -1.42 -8.29
N LEU A 12 3.00 -0.49 -9.24
CA LEU A 12 1.92 -0.49 -10.23
C LEU A 12 1.95 -1.77 -11.09
N ILE A 13 3.12 -2.14 -11.60
CA ILE A 13 3.31 -3.38 -12.36
C ILE A 13 2.94 -4.59 -11.49
N SER A 14 3.37 -4.59 -10.23
CA SER A 14 3.05 -5.66 -9.30
C SER A 14 1.54 -5.79 -9.07
N VAL A 15 0.82 -4.68 -8.88
CA VAL A 15 -0.64 -4.68 -8.69
C VAL A 15 -1.38 -5.21 -9.91
N LEU A 16 -0.90 -4.92 -11.12
CA LEU A 16 -1.58 -5.31 -12.37
C LEU A 16 -1.28 -6.74 -12.82
N PHE A 17 -0.08 -7.26 -12.55
CA PHE A 17 0.38 -8.51 -13.18
C PHE A 17 0.86 -9.56 -12.19
N TRP A 18 1.19 -9.19 -10.96
CA TRP A 18 1.82 -10.10 -10.00
C TRP A 18 0.85 -10.52 -8.89
N PRO A 19 1.19 -11.59 -8.15
CA PRO A 19 0.39 -11.99 -7.00
C PRO A 19 0.24 -10.86 -5.98
N PHE A 20 -0.96 -10.72 -5.42
CA PHE A 20 -1.31 -9.67 -4.46
C PHE A 20 -0.32 -9.56 -3.29
N TRP A 21 0.20 -10.69 -2.81
CA TRP A 21 1.21 -10.74 -1.74
C TRP A 21 2.49 -9.95 -2.06
N VAL A 22 2.94 -9.97 -3.32
CA VAL A 22 4.14 -9.24 -3.74
C VAL A 22 3.86 -7.74 -3.67
N SER A 23 2.67 -7.31 -4.10
CA SER A 23 2.22 -5.92 -4.02
C SER A 23 2.16 -5.44 -2.56
N ILE A 24 1.65 -6.25 -1.63
CA ILE A 24 1.67 -5.93 -0.18
C ILE A 24 3.08 -5.66 0.32
N ILE A 25 4.02 -6.57 0.04
CA ILE A 25 5.41 -6.44 0.51
C ILE A 25 6.05 -5.17 -0.07
N LEU A 26 5.88 -4.92 -1.37
CA LEU A 26 6.40 -3.72 -2.02
C LEU A 26 5.77 -2.44 -1.47
N GLY A 27 4.46 -2.44 -1.21
CA GLY A 27 3.74 -1.32 -0.62
C GLY A 27 4.25 -1.00 0.79
N LEU A 28 4.46 -2.04 1.61
CA LEU A 28 5.04 -1.91 2.95
C LEU A 28 6.47 -1.34 2.90
N ILE A 29 7.31 -1.87 2.04
CA ILE A 29 8.68 -1.36 1.85
C ILE A 29 8.63 0.11 1.43
N GLY A 30 7.76 0.47 0.48
CA GLY A 30 7.56 1.85 0.04
C GLY A 30 7.13 2.78 1.18
N ILE A 31 6.17 2.35 2.00
CA ILE A 31 5.69 3.09 3.17
C ILE A 31 6.79 3.25 4.23
N ILE A 32 7.61 2.24 4.48
CA ILE A 32 8.71 2.32 5.46
C ILE A 32 9.81 3.24 4.93
N TYR A 33 10.17 3.10 3.66
CA TYR A 33 11.31 3.79 3.06
C TYR A 33 11.03 5.27 2.75
N PHE A 34 9.86 5.58 2.19
CA PHE A 34 9.48 6.96 1.84
C PHE A 34 8.54 7.56 2.88
N SER A 35 8.74 8.84 3.22
CA SER A 35 7.78 9.59 4.05
C SER A 35 6.50 9.86 3.26
N LYS A 36 5.35 9.58 3.88
CA LYS A 36 4.00 9.83 3.32
C LYS A 36 3.83 9.25 1.91
N TYR A 37 4.09 7.96 1.76
CA TYR A 37 3.95 7.24 0.49
C TYR A 37 2.48 6.94 0.15
N TRP A 38 1.70 7.99 -0.12
CA TRP A 38 0.27 7.91 -0.47
C TRP A 38 0.00 7.13 -1.77
N GLU A 39 1.00 7.04 -2.64
CA GLU A 39 0.96 6.27 -3.87
C GLU A 39 0.56 4.81 -3.64
N SER A 40 1.08 4.21 -2.56
CA SER A 40 0.72 2.85 -2.15
C SER A 40 -0.79 2.72 -1.94
N ILE A 41 -1.40 3.65 -1.20
CA ILE A 41 -2.83 3.64 -0.90
C ILE A 41 -3.65 3.74 -2.18
N ILE A 42 -3.27 4.66 -3.08
CA ILE A 42 -3.98 4.84 -4.36
C ILE A 42 -3.90 3.55 -5.20
N LEU A 43 -2.75 2.88 -5.21
CA LEU A 43 -2.57 1.64 -5.95
C LEU A 43 -3.31 0.44 -5.33
N PHE A 44 -3.44 0.38 -3.99
CA PHE A 44 -4.29 -0.63 -3.35
C PHE A 44 -5.78 -0.35 -3.54
N LEU A 45 -6.19 0.92 -3.61
CA LEU A 45 -7.54 1.28 -4.04
C LEU A 45 -7.81 0.81 -5.48
N LEU A 46 -6.85 1.03 -6.39
CA LEU A 46 -6.95 0.52 -7.75
C LEU A 46 -7.03 -1.02 -7.77
N SER A 47 -6.24 -1.70 -6.93
CA SER A 47 -6.30 -3.16 -6.79
C SER A 47 -7.68 -3.64 -6.35
N ASP A 48 -8.29 -3.00 -5.34
CA ASP A 48 -9.66 -3.32 -4.91
C ASP A 48 -10.71 -3.01 -5.99
N LEU A 49 -10.52 -1.96 -6.80
CA LEU A 49 -11.42 -1.66 -7.90
C LEU A 49 -11.32 -2.68 -9.05
N LEU A 50 -10.12 -3.21 -9.31
CA LEU A 50 -9.87 -4.17 -10.39
C LEU A 50 -10.20 -5.61 -9.99
N TYR A 51 -9.88 -5.99 -8.74
CA TYR A 51 -9.90 -7.37 -8.28
C TYR A 51 -10.72 -7.57 -6.99
N GLY A 52 -11.33 -6.52 -6.44
CA GLY A 52 -12.08 -6.60 -5.19
C GLY A 52 -13.30 -7.50 -5.33
N ILE A 53 -13.34 -8.54 -4.49
CA ILE A 53 -14.45 -9.48 -4.39
C ILE A 53 -15.03 -9.37 -2.99
N ARG A 54 -16.37 -9.45 -2.85
CA ARG A 54 -16.98 -9.60 -1.53
C ARG A 54 -16.64 -10.97 -0.99
N GLU A 55 -15.79 -11.02 0.02
CA GLU A 55 -15.56 -12.23 0.78
C GLU A 55 -16.34 -12.18 2.09
N GLU A 56 -17.06 -13.25 2.39
CA GLU A 56 -17.81 -13.41 3.64
C GLU A 56 -16.88 -13.30 4.87
N ARG A 57 -15.62 -13.72 4.73
CA ARG A 57 -14.58 -13.64 5.75
C ARG A 57 -14.25 -12.21 6.17
N PHE A 58 -14.52 -11.24 5.31
CA PHE A 58 -14.23 -9.82 5.52
C PHE A 58 -15.51 -8.99 5.62
N PHE A 59 -16.58 -9.55 6.21
CA PHE A 59 -17.85 -8.86 6.40
C PHE A 59 -18.45 -8.31 5.09
N ASN A 60 -18.17 -8.95 3.95
CA ASN A 60 -18.58 -8.50 2.62
C ASN A 60 -18.10 -7.08 2.22
N ILE A 61 -16.99 -6.62 2.82
CA ILE A 61 -16.36 -5.34 2.48
C ILE A 61 -15.57 -5.50 1.18
N TYR A 62 -15.68 -4.56 0.26
CA TYR A 62 -14.91 -4.59 -1.00
C TYR A 62 -13.51 -3.97 -0.89
N PHE A 63 -13.39 -2.88 -0.15
CA PHE A 63 -12.19 -2.03 -0.15
C PHE A 63 -11.20 -2.42 0.96
N ILE A 64 -11.00 -3.72 1.16
CA ILE A 64 -10.20 -4.24 2.27
C ILE A 64 -8.74 -3.80 2.12
N SER A 65 -8.15 -3.95 0.93
CA SER A 65 -6.75 -3.63 0.70
C SER A 65 -6.48 -2.13 0.87
N PHE A 66 -7.41 -1.30 0.41
CA PHE A 66 -7.39 0.15 0.63
C PHE A 66 -7.45 0.49 2.12
N ILE A 67 -8.40 -0.08 2.87
CA ILE A 67 -8.53 0.17 4.31
C ILE A 67 -7.27 -0.26 5.05
N VAL A 68 -6.76 -1.47 4.76
CA VAL A 68 -5.57 -2.03 5.39
C VAL A 68 -4.34 -1.18 5.07
N SER A 69 -4.12 -0.80 3.81
CA SER A 69 -2.97 0.03 3.41
C SER A 69 -3.03 1.43 4.03
N LEU A 70 -4.22 2.02 4.15
CA LEU A 70 -4.42 3.31 4.80
C LEU A 70 -4.11 3.25 6.31
N LEU A 71 -4.64 2.25 7.01
CA LEU A 71 -4.31 2.01 8.43
C LEU A 71 -2.82 1.79 8.62
N THR A 72 -2.20 1.00 7.73
CA THR A 72 -0.77 0.70 7.77
C THR A 72 0.09 1.95 7.60
N LEU A 73 -0.24 2.83 6.64
CA LEU A 73 0.45 4.11 6.47
C LEU A 73 0.36 4.95 7.74
N ILE A 74 -0.83 5.08 8.33
CA ILE A 74 -1.04 5.87 9.54
C ILE A 74 -0.21 5.33 10.71
N ILE A 75 -0.25 4.01 10.95
CA ILE A 75 0.50 3.36 12.02
C ILE A 75 2.01 3.58 11.84
N ILE A 76 2.53 3.35 10.62
CA ILE A 76 3.96 3.49 10.35
C ILE A 76 4.41 4.94 10.48
N GLU A 77 3.65 5.89 9.94
CA GLU A 77 3.96 7.33 10.07
C GLU A 77 3.92 7.78 11.54
N PHE A 78 2.99 7.26 12.35
CA PHE A 78 2.95 7.52 13.78
C PHE A 78 4.19 6.96 14.50
N LEU A 79 4.59 5.72 14.18
CA LEU A 79 5.79 5.10 14.73
C LEU A 79 7.07 5.84 14.34
N LYS A 80 7.20 6.25 13.06
CA LYS A 80 8.34 7.05 12.58
C LYS A 80 8.49 8.36 13.34
N LYS A 81 7.38 9.07 13.58
CA LYS A 81 7.37 10.30 14.39
C LYS A 81 7.87 10.04 15.81
N LYS A 82 7.42 8.96 16.45
CA LYS A 82 7.85 8.58 17.81
C LYS A 82 9.35 8.23 17.88
N LEU A 83 9.87 7.57 16.85
CA LEU A 83 11.26 7.13 16.77
C LEU A 83 12.22 8.22 16.24
N ARG A 84 11.72 9.41 15.88
CA ARG A 84 12.49 10.48 15.20
C ARG A 84 13.15 10.03 13.90
N ILE A 85 12.63 8.98 13.27
CA ILE A 85 13.08 8.52 11.94
C ILE A 85 12.33 9.37 10.92
N GLN A 86 12.88 10.55 10.62
CA GLN A 86 12.40 11.43 9.56
C GLN A 86 13.35 11.30 8.36
N ASN A 87 13.02 10.40 7.44
CA ASN A 87 13.64 10.33 6.10
C ASN A 87 12.73 10.99 5.06
#